data_AF-A0A512IH38-F1
#
_entry.id   AF-A0A512IH38-F1
#
_cell.length_a   1.000
_cell.length_b   1.000
_cell.length_c   1.000
_cell.angle_alpha   90.00
_cell.angle_beta   90.00
_cell.angle_gamma   90.00
#
_symmetry.space_group_name_H-M   'P 1'
#
loop_
_entity.id
_entity.type
_entity.pdbx_description
1 polymer ?
#
loop_
_entity_poly.entity_id
_entity_poly.type
_entity_poly.pdbx_seq_one_letter_code
_entity_poly.pdbx_strand_id
1 'polypeptide(L)'
;MTLTAGTRIGLAGAAVVGVAFGMARYAYGLTLPGIRENLGLSELMVDLVSSATFAGYLAGLLLGGLAVLSALGSWRLVWAGIALAAVTAALVNLRLVPRTRPAPRSNAQGGASSLVAALRVPAAYSVVYFAVVVIYFTYAADALDSGALPATAVPALYAAIGLTGMVGVATGALAQSMGSLRVAALSLVTVSAALSLLGLASDSLTATMAWACIFGVGYMTGSAVLAVWTAELVPDRAVAAFTACLVVGAISSVAAPAIAGAVIPGLGLRALLVLTAAVSLLSGVALMLHGFSRGRAVGRTRS
;
A
#
# COMPACT_ATOMS: atom_id res chain seq x y z
N MET A 1 -23.76 14.25 21.15
CA MET A 1 -24.03 14.42 19.71
C MET A 1 -23.55 13.19 18.97
N THR A 2 -24.45 12.36 18.46
CA THR A 2 -24.11 11.15 17.69
C THR A 2 -23.84 11.53 16.24
N LEU A 3 -22.62 11.28 15.73
CA LEU A 3 -22.27 11.54 14.34
C LEU A 3 -23.17 10.70 13.41
N THR A 4 -23.68 11.30 12.34
CA THR A 4 -24.48 10.57 11.33
C THR A 4 -23.62 9.50 10.65
N ALA A 5 -24.26 8.44 10.12
CA ALA A 5 -23.55 7.35 9.46
C ALA A 5 -22.70 7.84 8.26
N GLY A 6 -23.20 8.85 7.53
CA GLY A 6 -22.47 9.49 6.43
C GLY A 6 -21.18 10.18 6.89
N THR A 7 -21.22 10.95 7.98
CA THR A 7 -20.02 11.61 8.52
C THR A 7 -18.98 10.60 8.99
N ARG A 8 -19.43 9.49 9.58
CA ARG A 8 -18.56 8.39 10.02
C ARG A 8 -17.84 7.71 8.84
N ILE A 9 -18.55 7.41 7.77
CA ILE A 9 -17.98 6.84 6.54
C ILE A 9 -17.03 7.83 5.87
N GLY A 10 -17.39 9.13 5.83
CA GLY A 10 -16.54 10.18 5.28
C GLY A 10 -15.20 10.33 6.02
N LEU A 11 -15.22 10.30 7.35
CA LEU A 11 -14.00 10.37 8.17
C LEU A 11 -13.11 9.13 7.99
N ALA A 12 -13.72 7.94 7.94
CA ALA A 12 -13.01 6.69 7.64
C ALA A 12 -12.34 6.72 6.25
N GLY A 13 -13.06 7.19 5.23
CA GLY A 13 -12.52 7.37 3.89
C GLY A 13 -11.36 8.38 3.85
N ALA A 14 -11.53 9.53 4.49
CA ALA A 14 -10.49 10.56 4.58
C ALA A 14 -9.22 10.05 5.26
N ALA A 15 -9.36 9.23 6.31
CA ALA A 15 -8.26 8.57 7.01
C ALA A 15 -7.48 7.60 6.09
N VAL A 16 -8.18 6.74 5.34
CA VAL A 16 -7.57 5.79 4.39
C VAL A 16 -6.85 6.52 3.24
N VAL A 17 -7.47 7.61 2.75
CA VAL A 17 -6.93 8.42 1.66
C VAL A 17 -5.69 9.22 2.13
N GLY A 18 -5.68 9.71 3.36
CA GLY A 18 -4.52 10.41 3.96
C GLY A 18 -3.30 9.50 4.10
N VAL A 19 -3.55 8.23 4.44
CA VAL A 19 -2.54 7.17 4.45
C VAL A 19 -1.96 6.93 3.06
N ALA A 20 -2.81 6.70 2.05
CA ALA A 20 -2.36 6.46 0.68
C ALA A 20 -1.60 7.67 0.09
N PHE A 21 -2.00 8.89 0.44
CA PHE A 21 -1.30 10.11 0.06
C PHE A 21 0.06 10.25 0.77
N GLY A 22 0.14 9.93 2.07
CA GLY A 22 1.39 9.90 2.83
C GLY A 22 2.43 8.98 2.19
N MET A 23 1.99 7.84 1.67
CA MET A 23 2.81 6.90 0.91
C MET A 23 3.39 7.48 -0.38
N ALA A 24 2.55 8.12 -1.20
CA ALA A 24 3.02 8.80 -2.41
C ALA A 24 4.00 9.94 -2.08
N ARG A 25 3.75 10.68 -1.00
CA ARG A 25 4.61 11.79 -0.57
C ARG A 25 5.95 11.31 -0.02
N TYR A 26 5.98 10.15 0.63
CA TYR A 26 7.19 9.50 1.12
C TYR A 26 8.10 9.10 -0.05
N ALA A 27 7.54 8.41 -1.06
CA ALA A 27 8.29 8.05 -2.26
C ALA A 27 8.84 9.28 -3.01
N TYR A 28 8.02 10.34 -3.16
CA TYR A 28 8.47 11.60 -3.73
C TYR A 28 9.63 12.20 -2.91
N GLY A 29 9.49 12.25 -1.58
CA GLY A 29 10.52 12.77 -0.67
C GLY A 29 11.86 12.04 -0.77
N LEU A 30 11.85 10.70 -0.88
CA LEU A 30 13.07 9.90 -1.07
C LEU A 30 13.80 10.23 -2.38
N THR A 31 13.06 10.61 -3.41
CA THR A 31 13.61 10.85 -4.77
C THR A 31 13.90 12.32 -5.04
N LEU A 32 13.42 13.21 -4.16
CA LEU A 32 13.47 14.65 -4.34
C LEU A 32 14.90 15.20 -4.52
N PRO A 33 15.92 14.73 -3.78
CA PRO A 33 17.30 15.19 -4.00
C PRO A 33 17.79 14.90 -5.42
N GLY A 34 17.57 13.69 -5.93
CA GLY A 34 17.97 13.30 -7.28
C GLY A 34 17.16 14.00 -8.37
N ILE A 35 15.89 14.32 -8.14
CA ILE A 35 15.07 15.13 -9.06
C ILE A 35 15.61 16.56 -9.12
N ARG A 36 15.92 17.16 -7.96
CA ARG A 36 16.47 18.53 -7.86
C ARG A 36 17.79 18.66 -8.62
N GLU A 37 18.68 17.69 -8.44
CA GLU A 37 20.02 17.69 -9.03
C GLU A 37 19.97 17.48 -10.56
N ASN A 38 19.14 16.55 -11.05
CA ASN A 38 19.02 16.26 -12.48
C ASN A 38 18.26 17.33 -13.29
N LEU A 39 17.29 18.01 -12.67
CA LEU A 39 16.43 18.98 -13.36
C LEU A 39 16.79 20.43 -13.03
N GLY A 40 17.79 20.68 -12.17
CA GLY A 40 18.19 22.03 -11.76
C GLY A 40 17.07 22.82 -11.09
N LEU A 41 16.16 22.12 -10.39
CA LEU A 41 14.95 22.75 -9.84
C LEU A 41 15.29 23.67 -8.67
N SER A 42 14.72 24.88 -8.72
CA SER A 42 14.68 25.79 -7.58
C SER A 42 13.89 25.17 -6.42
N GLU A 43 14.30 25.48 -5.20
CA GLU A 43 13.61 25.10 -3.95
C GLU A 43 12.13 25.55 -3.97
N LEU A 44 11.86 26.69 -4.60
CA LEU A 44 10.52 27.23 -4.77
C LEU A 44 9.65 26.37 -5.71
N MET A 45 10.22 25.76 -6.75
CA MET A 45 9.48 24.84 -7.62
C MET A 45 9.16 23.52 -6.92
N VAL A 46 10.08 23.03 -6.10
CA VAL A 46 9.89 21.81 -5.30
C VAL A 46 8.74 21.96 -4.32
N ASP A 47 8.69 23.09 -3.62
CA ASP A 47 7.61 23.43 -2.69
C ASP A 47 6.29 23.64 -3.42
N LEU A 48 6.32 24.26 -4.61
CA LEU A 48 5.13 24.45 -5.43
C LEU A 48 4.55 23.12 -5.92
N VAL A 49 5.39 22.16 -6.33
CA VAL A 49 4.96 20.80 -6.70
C VAL A 49 4.36 20.07 -5.50
N SER A 50 5.00 20.17 -4.32
CA SER A 50 4.49 19.57 -3.09
C SER A 50 3.13 20.17 -2.70
N SER A 51 3.00 21.50 -2.80
CA SER A 51 1.76 22.23 -2.48
C SER A 51 0.65 21.95 -3.48
N ALA A 52 0.96 21.89 -4.78
CA ALA A 52 0.02 21.52 -5.83
C ALA A 52 -0.47 20.07 -5.68
N THR A 53 0.41 19.15 -5.29
CA THR A 53 0.05 17.75 -5.01
C THR A 53 -0.90 17.65 -3.81
N PHE A 54 -0.64 18.42 -2.75
CA PHE A 54 -1.51 18.50 -1.58
C PHE A 54 -2.86 19.18 -1.89
N ALA A 55 -2.85 20.27 -2.67
CA ALA A 55 -4.07 20.94 -3.12
C ALA A 55 -4.91 20.03 -4.02
N GLY A 56 -4.29 19.28 -4.94
CA GLY A 56 -4.96 18.29 -5.78
C GLY A 56 -5.59 17.15 -4.96
N TYR A 57 -4.91 16.71 -3.90
CA TYR A 57 -5.46 15.76 -2.94
C TYR A 57 -6.69 16.31 -2.20
N LEU A 58 -6.61 17.53 -1.67
CA LEU A 58 -7.75 18.19 -1.02
C LEU A 58 -8.93 18.38 -1.98
N ALA A 59 -8.65 18.78 -3.21
CA ALA A 59 -9.66 18.91 -4.26
C ALA A 59 -10.30 17.56 -4.61
N GLY A 60 -9.51 16.49 -4.69
CA GLY A 60 -9.99 15.12 -4.91
C GLY A 60 -10.92 14.63 -3.79
N LEU A 61 -10.56 14.91 -2.53
CA LEU A 61 -11.44 14.63 -1.37
C LEU A 61 -12.75 15.43 -1.45
N LEU A 62 -12.67 16.70 -1.80
CA LEU A 62 -13.84 17.57 -1.92
C LEU A 62 -14.78 17.09 -3.03
N LEU A 63 -14.23 16.79 -4.22
CA LEU A 63 -14.97 16.27 -5.37
C LEU A 63 -15.54 14.88 -5.10
N GLY A 64 -14.81 14.00 -4.42
CA GLY A 64 -15.30 12.69 -3.99
C GLY A 64 -16.47 12.81 -3.00
N GLY A 65 -16.35 13.72 -2.02
CA GLY A 65 -17.43 14.03 -1.08
C GLY A 65 -18.67 14.59 -1.80
N LEU A 66 -18.48 15.53 -2.72
CA LEU A 66 -19.56 16.10 -3.54
C LEU A 66 -20.19 15.06 -4.47
N ALA A 67 -19.42 14.13 -5.04
CA ALA A 67 -19.92 13.05 -5.89
C ALA A 67 -20.80 12.06 -5.10
N VAL A 68 -20.43 11.72 -3.87
CA VAL A 68 -21.24 10.89 -2.97
C VAL A 68 -22.50 11.62 -2.54
N LEU A 69 -22.43 12.93 -2.27
CA LEU A 69 -23.58 13.75 -1.89
C LEU A 69 -24.54 14.02 -3.07
N SER A 70 -24.02 14.08 -4.30
CA SER A 70 -24.82 14.36 -5.50
C SER A 70 -25.39 13.10 -6.16
N ALA A 71 -24.85 11.91 -5.88
CA ALA A 71 -25.30 10.65 -6.48
C ALA A 71 -25.96 9.72 -5.45
N LEU A 72 -27.22 9.99 -5.13
CA LEU A 72 -28.12 9.03 -4.45
C LEU A 72 -28.44 7.76 -5.29
N GLY A 73 -27.71 7.47 -6.38
CA GLY A 73 -28.13 6.42 -7.33
C GLY A 73 -27.06 5.58 -8.03
N SER A 74 -25.78 5.98 -8.12
CA SER A 74 -24.81 5.13 -8.83
C SER A 74 -23.36 5.37 -8.41
N TRP A 75 -22.97 4.75 -7.30
CA TRP A 75 -21.56 4.61 -6.87
C TRP A 75 -20.63 4.14 -8.02
N ARG A 76 -21.18 3.41 -9.00
CA ARG A 76 -20.49 3.00 -10.25
C ARG A 76 -20.03 4.18 -11.11
N LEU A 77 -20.82 5.26 -11.23
CA LEU A 77 -20.43 6.44 -12.00
C LEU A 77 -19.29 7.20 -11.32
N VAL A 78 -19.27 7.22 -9.98
CA VAL A 78 -18.16 7.81 -9.21
C VAL A 78 -16.85 7.07 -9.51
N TRP A 79 -16.87 5.74 -9.51
CA TRP A 79 -15.69 4.95 -9.88
C TRP A 79 -15.28 5.12 -11.34
N ALA A 80 -16.24 5.20 -12.28
CA ALA A 80 -15.96 5.47 -13.68
C ALA A 80 -15.30 6.85 -13.87
N GLY A 81 -15.77 7.86 -13.15
CA GLY A 81 -15.18 9.21 -13.15
C GLY A 81 -13.75 9.21 -12.59
N ILE A 82 -13.50 8.53 -11.47
CA ILE A 82 -12.16 8.38 -10.89
C ILE A 82 -11.22 7.68 -11.88
N ALA A 83 -11.68 6.60 -12.53
CA ALA A 83 -10.90 5.88 -13.52
C ALA A 83 -10.55 6.77 -14.73
N LEU A 84 -11.53 7.52 -15.25
CA LEU A 84 -11.30 8.45 -16.37
C LEU A 84 -10.32 9.57 -15.98
N ALA A 85 -10.45 10.13 -14.77
CA ALA A 85 -9.53 11.14 -14.26
C ALA A 85 -8.10 10.58 -14.13
N ALA A 86 -7.94 9.36 -13.63
CA ALA A 86 -6.64 8.69 -13.52
C ALA A 86 -6.01 8.46 -14.91
N VAL A 87 -6.79 7.99 -15.90
CA VAL A 87 -6.33 7.82 -17.29
C VAL A 87 -5.93 9.17 -17.89
N THR A 88 -6.72 10.21 -17.67
CA THR A 88 -6.45 11.56 -18.17
C THR A 88 -5.16 12.11 -17.56
N ALA A 89 -4.98 11.97 -16.24
CA ALA A 89 -3.76 12.36 -15.55
C ALA A 89 -2.53 11.60 -16.09
N ALA A 90 -2.67 10.29 -16.34
CA ALA A 90 -1.60 9.49 -16.95
C ALA A 90 -1.25 9.99 -18.37
N LEU A 91 -2.24 10.31 -19.20
CA LEU A 91 -2.03 10.84 -20.55
C LEU A 91 -1.39 12.23 -20.53
N VAL A 92 -1.84 13.11 -19.64
CA VAL A 92 -1.28 14.44 -19.39
C VAL A 92 0.18 14.31 -18.97
N ASN A 93 0.49 13.42 -18.02
CA ASN A 93 1.85 13.14 -17.59
C ASN A 93 2.74 12.64 -18.74
N LEU A 94 2.22 11.74 -19.59
CA LEU A 94 2.95 11.22 -20.75
C LEU A 94 3.20 12.28 -21.84
N ARG A 95 2.34 13.31 -21.94
CA ARG A 95 2.46 14.37 -22.95
C ARG A 95 3.31 15.56 -22.49
N LEU A 96 3.19 15.95 -21.22
CA LEU A 96 3.81 17.18 -20.70
C LEU A 96 5.18 16.95 -20.06
N VAL A 97 5.45 15.77 -19.50
CA VAL A 97 6.77 15.51 -18.89
C VAL A 97 7.79 15.25 -20.00
N PRO A 98 8.82 16.11 -20.16
CA PRO A 98 9.84 15.93 -21.18
C PRO A 98 10.56 14.60 -20.95
N ARG A 99 10.79 13.85 -22.03
CA ARG A 99 11.61 12.63 -21.96
C ARG A 99 13.03 13.04 -21.56
N THR A 100 13.42 12.76 -20.33
CA THR A 100 14.81 12.95 -19.90
C THR A 100 15.69 11.99 -20.70
N ARG A 101 16.80 12.52 -21.26
CA ARG A 101 17.76 11.67 -21.95
C ARG A 101 18.30 10.65 -20.94
N PRO A 102 18.24 9.35 -21.23
CA PRO A 102 18.90 8.35 -20.39
C PRO A 102 20.39 8.72 -20.31
N ALA A 103 20.96 8.74 -19.11
CA ALA A 103 22.41 8.78 -18.95
C ALA A 103 23.05 7.67 -19.82
N PRO A 104 24.26 7.89 -20.39
CA PRO A 104 24.90 6.96 -21.33
C PRO A 104 24.83 5.52 -20.80
N ARG A 105 24.07 4.68 -21.49
CA ARG A 105 23.82 3.29 -21.11
C ARG A 105 25.09 2.47 -21.34
N SER A 106 25.85 2.15 -20.30
CA SER A 106 26.79 1.04 -20.37
C SER A 106 25.99 -0.29 -20.29
N ASN A 107 25.96 -1.05 -21.39
CA ASN A 107 25.47 -2.42 -21.54
C ASN A 107 23.97 -2.71 -21.21
N ALA A 108 23.07 -2.30 -22.12
CA ALA A 108 21.62 -2.47 -21.99
C ALA A 108 21.07 -3.91 -22.15
N GLN A 109 21.81 -4.85 -22.75
CA GLN A 109 21.32 -6.23 -22.97
C GLN A 109 21.48 -7.16 -21.75
N GLY A 110 22.45 -6.90 -20.86
CA GLY A 110 22.58 -7.61 -19.58
C GLY A 110 21.73 -7.04 -18.44
N GLY A 111 21.40 -5.74 -18.51
CA GLY A 111 20.73 -5.02 -17.42
C GLY A 111 19.24 -5.27 -17.26
N ALA A 112 18.49 -5.57 -18.33
CA ALA A 112 17.04 -5.83 -18.24
C ALA A 112 16.74 -7.17 -17.56
N SER A 113 17.50 -8.22 -17.91
CA SER A 113 17.41 -9.53 -17.24
C SER A 113 17.82 -9.43 -15.76
N SER A 114 18.88 -8.67 -15.47
CA SER A 114 19.31 -8.38 -14.10
C SER A 114 18.25 -7.62 -13.29
N LEU A 115 17.59 -6.62 -13.90
CA LEU A 115 16.52 -5.86 -13.26
C LEU A 115 15.31 -6.76 -12.93
N VAL A 116 14.86 -7.56 -13.90
CA VAL A 116 13.75 -8.50 -13.68
C VAL A 116 14.12 -9.49 -12.58
N ALA A 117 15.34 -10.05 -12.60
CA ALA A 117 15.81 -10.97 -11.56
C ALA A 117 15.88 -10.29 -10.18
N ALA A 118 16.32 -9.03 -10.09
CA ALA A 118 16.39 -8.27 -8.86
C ALA A 118 15.00 -7.94 -8.28
N LEU A 119 14.02 -7.67 -9.16
CA LEU A 119 12.65 -7.31 -8.76
C LEU A 119 11.71 -8.50 -8.56
N ARG A 120 12.13 -9.74 -8.85
CA ARG A 120 11.29 -10.94 -8.62
C ARG A 120 10.77 -11.02 -7.20
N VAL A 121 11.63 -10.82 -6.20
CA VAL A 121 11.25 -10.95 -4.79
C VAL A 121 10.37 -9.78 -4.34
N PRO A 122 10.72 -8.49 -4.60
CA PRO A 122 9.82 -7.36 -4.35
C PRO A 122 8.46 -7.47 -5.04
N ALA A 123 8.43 -7.90 -6.31
CA ALA A 123 7.17 -8.06 -7.05
C ALA A 123 6.29 -9.16 -6.46
N ALA A 124 6.88 -10.32 -6.11
CA ALA A 124 6.16 -11.40 -5.44
C ALA A 124 5.61 -10.95 -4.08
N TYR A 125 6.41 -10.21 -3.31
CA TYR A 125 5.95 -9.57 -2.07
C TYR A 125 4.77 -8.64 -2.33
N SER A 126 4.83 -7.77 -3.36
CA SER A 126 3.73 -6.86 -3.70
C SER A 126 2.44 -7.62 -4.03
N VAL A 127 2.50 -8.71 -4.80
CA VAL A 127 1.30 -9.51 -5.10
C VAL A 127 0.60 -9.96 -3.83
N VAL A 128 1.34 -10.63 -2.93
CA VAL A 128 0.77 -11.18 -1.69
C VAL A 128 0.30 -10.06 -0.78
N TYR A 129 1.15 -9.06 -0.57
CA TYR A 129 0.88 -7.95 0.33
C TYR A 129 -0.38 -7.17 -0.05
N PHE A 130 -0.49 -6.75 -1.32
CA PHE A 130 -1.66 -6.01 -1.80
C PHE A 130 -2.92 -6.87 -1.81
N ALA A 131 -2.83 -8.16 -2.15
CA ALA A 131 -3.99 -9.07 -2.07
C ALA A 131 -4.53 -9.14 -0.63
N VAL A 132 -3.66 -9.37 0.35
CA VAL A 132 -4.02 -9.49 1.77
C VAL A 132 -4.64 -8.19 2.30
N VAL A 133 -4.00 -7.05 2.01
CA VAL A 133 -4.48 -5.73 2.42
C VAL A 133 -5.85 -5.44 1.84
N VAL A 134 -6.06 -5.70 0.55
CA VAL A 134 -7.34 -5.40 -0.09
C VAL A 134 -8.44 -6.37 0.33
N ILE A 135 -8.14 -7.66 0.54
CA ILE A 135 -9.10 -8.61 1.13
C ILE A 135 -9.55 -8.13 2.50
N TYR A 136 -8.64 -7.64 3.34
CA TYR A 136 -8.99 -7.06 4.64
C TYR A 136 -9.93 -5.86 4.47
N PHE A 137 -9.57 -4.85 3.66
CA PHE A 137 -10.44 -3.68 3.45
C PHE A 137 -11.79 -4.02 2.82
N THR A 138 -11.85 -5.06 1.98
CA THR A 138 -13.09 -5.48 1.32
C THR A 138 -14.04 -6.16 2.30
N TYR A 139 -13.54 -7.12 3.07
CA TYR A 139 -14.38 -8.01 3.86
C TYR A 139 -14.34 -7.76 5.37
N ALA A 140 -13.56 -6.79 5.87
CA ALA A 140 -13.55 -6.46 7.29
C ALA A 140 -14.93 -6.00 7.76
N ALA A 141 -15.62 -5.16 6.99
CA ALA A 141 -16.98 -4.74 7.32
C ALA A 141 -17.94 -5.93 7.41
N ASP A 142 -17.89 -6.84 6.44
CA ASP A 142 -18.73 -8.04 6.41
C ASP A 142 -18.41 -9.01 7.57
N ALA A 143 -17.14 -9.12 7.95
CA ALA A 143 -16.73 -9.92 9.12
C ALA A 143 -17.23 -9.31 10.44
N LEU A 144 -17.37 -7.99 10.49
CA LEU A 144 -17.82 -7.22 11.64
C LEU A 144 -19.35 -7.12 11.74
N ASP A 145 -20.09 -7.31 10.65
CA ASP A 145 -21.56 -7.17 10.56
C ASP A 145 -22.33 -8.39 11.12
N SER A 146 -21.69 -9.17 12.00
CA SER A 146 -22.25 -10.38 12.63
C SER A 146 -23.37 -10.11 13.66
N GLY A 147 -23.82 -8.86 13.82
CA GLY A 147 -24.93 -8.47 14.71
C GLY A 147 -24.56 -8.15 16.18
N ALA A 148 -23.31 -8.35 16.60
CA ALA A 148 -22.89 -8.15 18.01
C ALA A 148 -22.31 -6.75 18.30
N LEU A 149 -21.91 -5.99 17.28
CA LEU A 149 -21.13 -4.76 17.44
C LEU A 149 -21.91 -3.49 17.07
N PRO A 150 -21.64 -2.36 17.75
CA PRO A 150 -22.34 -1.11 17.48
C PRO A 150 -22.06 -0.59 16.06
N ALA A 151 -23.02 0.12 15.47
CA ALA A 151 -22.91 0.72 14.13
C ALA A 151 -21.74 1.73 13.95
N THR A 152 -21.02 2.07 15.03
CA THR A 152 -19.79 2.87 15.01
C THR A 152 -18.52 2.06 14.83
N ALA A 153 -18.57 0.72 14.96
CA ALA A 153 -17.39 -0.15 14.96
C ALA A 153 -16.64 -0.13 13.62
N VAL A 154 -17.34 -0.26 12.50
CA VAL A 154 -16.72 -0.25 11.15
C VAL A 154 -16.05 1.10 10.85
N PRO A 155 -16.70 2.26 11.07
CA PRO A 155 -16.01 3.56 10.94
C PRO A 155 -14.83 3.74 11.89
N ALA A 156 -14.96 3.31 13.15
CA ALA A 156 -13.89 3.41 14.14
C ALA A 156 -12.67 2.54 13.76
N LEU A 157 -12.91 1.35 13.21
CA LEU A 157 -11.88 0.46 12.66
C LEU A 157 -11.01 1.20 11.63
N TYR A 158 -11.65 1.77 10.61
CA TYR A 158 -10.94 2.47 9.53
C TYR A 158 -10.26 3.76 10.01
N ALA A 159 -10.87 4.48 10.95
CA ALA A 159 -10.22 5.63 11.59
C ALA A 159 -8.95 5.23 12.35
N ALA A 160 -8.98 4.11 13.09
CA ALA A 160 -7.81 3.59 13.81
C ALA A 160 -6.69 3.16 12.86
N ILE A 161 -7.04 2.50 11.76
CA ILE A 161 -6.09 2.14 10.69
C ILE A 161 -5.42 3.39 10.13
N GLY A 162 -6.20 4.46 9.89
CA GLY A 162 -5.67 5.73 9.43
C GLY A 162 -4.70 6.40 10.41
N LEU A 163 -5.09 6.47 11.69
CA LEU A 163 -4.29 7.10 12.74
C LEU A 163 -2.96 6.37 12.96
N THR A 164 -3.00 5.03 13.02
CA THR A 164 -1.79 4.20 13.16
C THR A 164 -0.91 4.23 11.93
N GLY A 165 -1.44 4.68 10.79
CA GLY A 165 -0.69 4.77 9.57
C GLY A 165 0.48 5.76 9.58
N MET A 166 0.49 6.73 10.51
CA MET A 166 1.62 7.64 10.71
C MET A 166 2.92 6.90 11.08
N VAL A 167 2.84 5.67 11.58
CA VAL A 167 4.01 4.81 11.86
C VAL A 167 4.83 4.51 10.60
N GLY A 168 4.24 4.63 9.41
CA GLY A 168 4.93 4.51 8.13
C GLY A 168 6.16 5.42 8.01
N VAL A 169 6.17 6.58 8.68
CA VAL A 169 7.31 7.53 8.68
C VAL A 169 8.58 6.90 9.28
N ALA A 170 8.44 6.03 10.28
CA ALA A 170 9.56 5.36 10.93
C ALA A 170 10.12 4.18 10.11
N THR A 171 9.48 3.81 9.00
CA THR A 171 9.85 2.63 8.21
C THR A 171 11.27 2.71 7.64
N GLY A 172 11.72 3.89 7.23
CA GLY A 172 13.08 4.08 6.74
C GLY A 172 14.13 3.79 7.82
N ALA A 173 13.91 4.25 9.05
CA ALA A 173 14.82 3.98 10.17
C ALA A 173 14.81 2.49 10.56
N LEU A 174 13.65 1.85 10.53
CA LEU A 174 13.53 0.40 10.71
C LEU A 174 14.26 -0.35 9.60
N ALA A 175 14.09 0.04 8.34
CA ALA A 175 14.76 -0.58 7.21
C ALA A 175 16.29 -0.46 7.30
N GLN A 176 16.82 0.69 7.74
CA GLN A 176 18.26 0.87 7.95
C GLN A 176 18.81 0.02 9.10
N SER A 177 18.06 -0.14 10.19
CA SER A 177 18.55 -0.85 11.38
C SER A 177 18.49 -2.38 11.26
N MET A 178 17.44 -2.93 10.66
CA MET A 178 17.24 -4.39 10.57
C MET A 178 17.21 -4.95 9.15
N GLY A 179 17.28 -4.09 8.13
CA GLY A 179 17.25 -4.44 6.71
C GLY A 179 15.84 -4.48 6.13
N SER A 180 15.67 -3.92 4.93
CA SER A 180 14.38 -3.82 4.23
C SER A 180 13.66 -5.16 4.05
N LEU A 181 14.40 -6.24 3.80
CA LEU A 181 13.82 -7.57 3.62
C LEU A 181 13.20 -8.13 4.92
N ARG A 182 13.82 -7.86 6.09
CA ARG A 182 13.24 -8.24 7.38
C ARG A 182 12.01 -7.41 7.71
N VAL A 183 12.06 -6.10 7.43
CA VAL A 183 10.91 -5.21 7.64
C VAL A 183 9.73 -5.62 6.76
N ALA A 184 9.97 -5.96 5.49
CA ALA A 184 8.95 -6.49 4.59
C ALA A 184 8.35 -7.80 5.12
N ALA A 185 9.18 -8.74 5.55
CA ALA A 185 8.69 -9.98 6.13
C ALA A 185 7.88 -9.77 7.42
N LEU A 186 8.34 -8.90 8.33
CA LEU A 186 7.60 -8.53 9.54
C LEU A 186 6.25 -7.92 9.20
N SER A 187 6.17 -7.09 8.16
CA SER A 187 4.90 -6.50 7.74
C SER A 187 3.89 -7.54 7.24
N LEU A 188 4.34 -8.60 6.54
CA LEU A 188 3.47 -9.71 6.14
C LEU A 188 2.98 -10.53 7.34
N VAL A 189 3.84 -10.71 8.34
CA VAL A 189 3.47 -11.38 9.60
C VAL A 189 2.46 -10.55 10.39
N THR A 190 2.64 -9.23 10.47
CA THR A 190 1.71 -8.36 11.21
C THR A 190 0.34 -8.27 10.54
N VAL A 191 0.27 -8.11 9.21
CA VAL A 191 -1.03 -8.13 8.51
C VAL A 191 -1.68 -9.52 8.56
N SER A 192 -0.89 -10.60 8.53
CA SER A 192 -1.39 -11.97 8.74
C SER A 192 -2.04 -12.13 10.12
N ALA A 193 -1.37 -11.69 11.18
CA ALA A 193 -1.90 -11.76 12.54
C ALA A 193 -3.23 -10.99 12.64
N ALA A 194 -3.31 -9.81 12.03
CA ALA A 194 -4.53 -9.02 11.99
C ALA A 194 -5.68 -9.72 11.22
N LEU A 195 -5.40 -10.35 10.07
CA LEU A 195 -6.42 -11.13 9.34
C LEU A 195 -6.88 -12.36 10.11
N SER A 196 -5.96 -13.09 10.76
CA SER A 196 -6.32 -14.26 11.59
C SER A 196 -7.23 -13.85 12.74
N LEU A 197 -6.91 -12.76 13.43
CA LEU A 197 -7.74 -12.22 14.52
C LEU A 197 -9.11 -11.76 14.02
N LEU A 198 -9.17 -11.13 12.84
CA LEU A 198 -10.43 -10.75 12.20
C LEU A 198 -11.27 -11.99 11.82
N GLY A 199 -10.65 -13.02 11.26
CA GLY A 199 -11.33 -14.25 10.86
C GLY A 199 -11.82 -15.11 12.03
N LEU A 200 -11.17 -14.99 13.19
CA LEU A 200 -11.54 -15.71 14.42
C LEU A 200 -12.69 -15.05 15.20
N ALA A 201 -13.30 -13.97 14.67
CA ALA A 201 -14.49 -13.31 15.22
C ALA A 201 -14.39 -13.03 16.73
N SER A 202 -13.80 -11.88 17.10
CA SER A 202 -13.93 -11.43 18.50
C SER A 202 -15.14 -10.50 18.60
N ASP A 203 -16.12 -10.85 19.42
CA ASP A 203 -17.30 -10.01 19.74
C ASP A 203 -16.95 -8.76 20.59
N SER A 204 -15.67 -8.38 20.63
CA SER A 204 -15.13 -7.32 21.46
C SER A 204 -14.63 -6.15 20.64
N LEU A 205 -15.18 -4.96 20.92
CA LEU A 205 -14.74 -3.70 20.31
C LEU A 205 -13.27 -3.38 20.62
N THR A 206 -12.80 -3.68 21.83
CA THR A 206 -11.41 -3.41 22.24
C THR A 206 -10.44 -4.26 21.45
N ALA A 207 -10.77 -5.54 21.31
CA ALA A 207 -9.99 -6.42 20.46
C ALA A 207 -10.03 -5.89 19.01
N THR A 208 -11.19 -5.42 18.55
CA THR A 208 -11.37 -4.81 17.22
C THR A 208 -10.43 -3.68 16.93
N MET A 209 -10.35 -2.74 17.85
CA MET A 209 -9.43 -1.62 17.73
C MET A 209 -7.98 -2.07 17.79
N ALA A 210 -7.66 -3.08 18.60
CA ALA A 210 -6.29 -3.59 18.72
C ALA A 210 -5.78 -4.19 17.40
N TRP A 211 -6.54 -5.08 16.74
CA TRP A 211 -6.09 -5.64 15.46
C TRP A 211 -6.17 -4.62 14.31
N ALA A 212 -7.07 -3.63 14.37
CA ALA A 212 -7.10 -2.52 13.42
C ALA A 212 -5.79 -1.70 13.47
N CYS A 213 -5.32 -1.42 14.69
CA CYS A 213 -4.05 -0.74 14.91
C CYS A 213 -2.86 -1.58 14.42
N ILE A 214 -2.85 -2.89 14.73
CA ILE A 214 -1.80 -3.82 14.24
C ILE A 214 -1.80 -3.86 12.71
N PHE A 215 -2.98 -3.94 12.10
CA PHE A 215 -3.14 -3.91 10.65
C PHE A 215 -2.63 -2.60 10.07
N GLY A 216 -3.01 -1.45 10.63
CA GLY A 216 -2.57 -0.14 10.15
C GLY A 216 -1.04 0.03 10.20
N VAL A 217 -0.38 -0.47 11.25
CA VAL A 217 1.08 -0.51 11.33
C VAL A 217 1.68 -1.39 10.22
N GLY A 218 1.21 -2.64 10.07
CA GLY A 218 1.70 -3.55 9.01
C GLY A 218 1.42 -3.03 7.59
N TYR A 219 0.26 -2.40 7.40
CA TYR A 219 -0.16 -1.78 6.15
C TYR A 219 0.71 -0.57 5.77
N MET A 220 1.20 0.19 6.75
CA MET A 220 2.02 1.37 6.44
C MET A 220 3.50 1.07 6.37
N THR A 221 3.99 0.20 7.25
CA THR A 221 5.36 -0.28 7.16
C THR A 221 5.59 -1.13 5.91
N GLY A 222 4.66 -2.01 5.56
CA GLY A 222 4.82 -2.92 4.42
C GLY A 222 4.75 -2.23 3.05
N SER A 223 4.01 -1.13 2.94
CA SER A 223 3.99 -0.33 1.71
C SER A 223 5.20 0.60 1.65
N ALA A 224 5.59 1.24 2.75
CA ALA A 224 6.77 2.13 2.81
C ALA A 224 8.09 1.38 2.59
N VAL A 225 8.24 0.18 3.14
CA VAL A 225 9.45 -0.63 2.96
C VAL A 225 9.63 -1.05 1.51
N LEU A 226 8.55 -1.21 0.74
CA LEU A 226 8.66 -1.53 -0.68
C LEU A 226 9.37 -0.41 -1.46
N ALA A 227 9.11 0.85 -1.11
CA ALA A 227 9.80 2.00 -1.71
C ALA A 227 11.29 2.03 -1.34
N VAL A 228 11.61 1.81 -0.06
CA VAL A 228 13.00 1.76 0.42
C VAL A 228 13.74 0.58 -0.21
N TRP A 229 13.14 -0.60 -0.21
CA TRP A 229 13.74 -1.82 -0.70
C TRP A 229 14.04 -1.78 -2.21
N THR A 230 13.12 -1.25 -3.00
CA THR A 230 13.33 -1.10 -4.45
C THR A 230 14.39 -0.05 -4.78
N ALA A 231 14.50 1.01 -3.96
CA ALA A 231 15.58 1.99 -4.06
C ALA A 231 16.96 1.42 -3.69
N GLU A 232 17.04 0.55 -2.68
CA GLU A 232 18.28 -0.14 -2.30
C GLU A 232 18.76 -1.14 -3.37
N LEU A 233 17.82 -1.86 -3.99
CA LEU A 233 18.15 -2.88 -5.00
C LEU A 233 18.60 -2.28 -6.33
N VAL A 234 18.01 -1.15 -6.74
CA VAL A 234 18.28 -0.54 -8.04
C VAL A 234 18.32 0.99 -7.91
N PRO A 235 19.38 1.56 -7.28
CA PRO A 235 19.46 2.99 -7.01
C PRO A 235 19.26 3.85 -8.26
N ASP A 236 19.85 3.43 -9.39
CA ASP A 236 19.78 4.14 -10.67
C ASP A 236 18.38 4.20 -11.29
N ARG A 237 17.46 3.33 -10.84
CA ARG A 237 16.09 3.21 -11.39
C ARG A 237 15.04 3.00 -10.30
N ALA A 238 15.27 3.53 -9.10
CA ALA A 238 14.43 3.31 -7.92
C ALA A 238 12.93 3.57 -8.19
N VAL A 239 12.61 4.69 -8.87
CA VAL A 239 11.23 5.06 -9.20
C VAL A 239 10.57 4.06 -10.14
N ALA A 240 11.29 3.61 -11.18
CA ALA A 240 10.75 2.65 -12.14
C ALA A 240 10.55 1.28 -11.50
N ALA A 241 11.48 0.85 -10.65
CA ALA A 241 11.38 -0.39 -9.88
C ALA A 241 10.20 -0.37 -8.90
N PHE A 242 10.04 0.71 -8.13
CA PHE A 242 8.92 0.89 -7.21
C PHE A 242 7.58 0.92 -7.96
N THR A 243 7.49 1.69 -9.05
CA THR A 243 6.28 1.79 -9.87
C THR A 243 5.90 0.44 -10.48
N ALA A 244 6.87 -0.34 -10.97
CA ALA A 244 6.60 -1.69 -11.49
C ALA A 244 5.99 -2.59 -10.40
N CYS A 245 6.52 -2.54 -9.18
CA CYS A 245 5.97 -3.29 -8.05
C CYS A 245 4.56 -2.81 -7.66
N LEU A 246 4.30 -1.51 -7.70
CA LEU A 246 2.95 -0.96 -7.49
C LEU A 246 1.96 -1.38 -8.56
N VAL A 247 2.35 -1.43 -9.83
CA VAL A 247 1.48 -1.91 -10.93
C VAL A 247 1.13 -3.39 -10.71
N VAL A 248 2.12 -4.21 -10.37
CA VAL A 248 1.90 -5.62 -10.01
C VAL A 248 0.96 -5.73 -8.81
N GLY A 249 1.17 -4.92 -7.77
CA GLY A 249 0.29 -4.83 -6.62
C GLY A 249 -1.14 -4.42 -6.98
N ALA A 250 -1.32 -3.43 -7.86
CA ALA A 250 -2.63 -2.96 -8.30
C ALA A 250 -3.42 -4.03 -9.06
N ILE A 251 -2.75 -4.81 -9.93
CA ILE A 251 -3.38 -5.96 -10.60
C ILE A 251 -3.87 -6.97 -9.56
N SER A 252 -3.03 -7.26 -8.56
CA SER A 252 -3.39 -8.15 -7.44
C SER A 252 -4.59 -7.60 -6.65
N SER A 253 -4.61 -6.31 -6.33
CA SER A 253 -5.69 -5.62 -5.63
C SER A 253 -7.04 -5.71 -6.35
N VAL A 254 -7.05 -5.75 -7.69
CA VAL A 254 -8.28 -5.89 -8.47
C VAL A 254 -8.73 -7.36 -8.52
N ALA A 255 -7.78 -8.28 -8.70
CA ALA A 255 -8.09 -9.70 -8.84
C ALA A 255 -8.49 -10.36 -7.51
N ALA A 256 -7.84 -9.99 -6.40
CA ALA A 256 -7.98 -10.68 -5.12
C ALA A 256 -9.42 -10.63 -4.56
N PRO A 257 -10.13 -9.48 -4.50
CA PRO A 257 -11.52 -9.43 -4.06
C PRO A 257 -12.47 -10.24 -4.93
N ALA A 258 -12.26 -10.23 -6.26
CA ALA A 258 -13.10 -10.96 -7.19
C ALA A 258 -12.96 -12.48 -7.01
N ILE A 259 -11.71 -12.96 -6.88
CA ILE A 259 -11.41 -14.37 -6.60
C ILE A 259 -11.97 -14.76 -5.23
N ALA A 260 -11.73 -13.94 -4.21
CA ALA A 260 -12.29 -14.12 -2.87
C ALA A 260 -13.82 -14.24 -2.90
N GLY A 261 -14.50 -13.35 -3.61
CA GLY A 261 -15.96 -13.33 -3.74
C GLY A 261 -16.52 -14.59 -4.38
N ALA A 262 -15.81 -15.15 -5.36
CA ALA A 262 -16.18 -16.42 -5.99
C ALA A 262 -15.97 -17.63 -5.06
N VAL A 263 -15.03 -17.54 -4.13
CA VAL A 263 -14.66 -18.63 -3.21
C VAL A 263 -15.52 -18.64 -1.93
N ILE A 264 -16.00 -17.47 -1.49
CA ILE A 264 -16.81 -17.32 -0.26
C ILE A 264 -18.05 -18.24 -0.22
N PRO A 265 -18.84 -18.42 -1.29
CA PRO A 265 -20.01 -19.30 -1.25
C PRO A 265 -19.69 -20.77 -0.90
N GLY A 266 -18.47 -21.25 -1.24
CA GLY A 266 -18.06 -22.63 -0.99
C GLY A 266 -17.30 -22.82 0.33
N LEU A 267 -16.38 -21.91 0.65
CA LEU A 267 -15.49 -22.03 1.81
C LEU A 267 -15.96 -21.24 3.04
N GLY A 268 -16.81 -20.23 2.84
CA GLY A 268 -17.19 -19.26 3.86
C GLY A 268 -16.13 -18.18 4.09
N LEU A 269 -16.57 -17.02 4.59
CA LEU A 269 -15.72 -15.84 4.80
C LEU A 269 -14.59 -16.09 5.80
N ARG A 270 -14.89 -16.77 6.93
CA ARG A 270 -13.87 -17.06 7.96
C ARG A 270 -12.72 -17.91 7.42
N ALA A 271 -13.04 -18.97 6.67
CA ALA A 271 -12.01 -19.85 6.09
C ALA A 271 -11.14 -19.09 5.08
N LEU A 272 -11.75 -18.25 4.23
CA LEU A 272 -11.02 -17.40 3.30
C LEU A 272 -10.03 -16.48 4.03
N LEU A 273 -10.47 -15.81 5.12
CA LEU A 273 -9.61 -14.91 5.89
C LEU A 273 -8.43 -15.66 6.52
N VAL A 274 -8.66 -16.84 7.10
CA VAL A 274 -7.59 -17.68 7.67
C VAL A 274 -6.64 -18.20 6.60
N LEU A 275 -7.14 -18.64 5.44
CA LEU A 275 -6.30 -19.08 4.32
C LEU A 275 -5.43 -17.93 3.79
N THR A 276 -6.02 -16.75 3.65
CA THR A 276 -5.30 -15.53 3.21
C THR A 276 -4.23 -15.15 4.23
N ALA A 277 -4.54 -15.23 5.52
CA ALA A 277 -3.58 -15.02 6.59
C ALA A 277 -2.43 -16.05 6.55
N ALA A 278 -2.73 -17.33 6.32
CA ALA A 278 -1.74 -18.39 6.19
C ALA A 278 -0.79 -18.14 5.01
N VAL A 279 -1.31 -17.75 3.84
CA VAL A 279 -0.49 -17.37 2.68
C VAL A 279 0.44 -16.20 2.99
N SER A 280 -0.06 -15.18 3.69
CA SER A 280 0.74 -14.03 4.14
C SER A 280 1.84 -14.46 5.11
N LEU A 281 1.52 -15.31 6.08
CA LEU A 281 2.47 -15.80 7.07
C LEU A 281 3.58 -16.63 6.43
N LEU A 282 3.21 -17.58 5.58
CA LEU A 282 4.16 -18.43 4.84
C LEU A 282 5.08 -17.58 3.95
N SER A 283 4.54 -16.56 3.30
CA SER A 283 5.32 -15.63 2.48
C SER A 283 6.30 -14.81 3.32
N GLY A 284 5.87 -14.33 4.50
CA GLY A 284 6.73 -13.62 5.45
C GLY A 284 7.86 -14.50 5.99
N VAL A 285 7.55 -15.75 6.37
CA VAL A 285 8.55 -16.73 6.82
C VAL A 285 9.53 -17.09 5.70
N ALA A 286 9.04 -17.33 4.48
CA ALA A 286 9.88 -17.62 3.32
C ALA A 286 10.84 -16.45 3.02
N LEU A 287 10.37 -15.21 3.12
CA LEU A 287 11.21 -14.02 3.00
C LEU A 287 12.29 -13.98 4.08
N MET A 288 11.95 -14.21 5.36
CA MET A 288 12.95 -14.28 6.43
C MET A 288 14.04 -15.31 6.15
N LEU A 289 13.66 -16.52 5.75
CA LEU A 289 14.58 -17.61 5.42
C LEU A 289 15.48 -17.24 4.23
N HIS A 290 14.93 -16.59 3.20
CA HIS A 290 15.71 -16.06 2.09
C HIS A 290 16.76 -15.03 2.54
N GLY A 291 16.40 -14.14 3.47
CA GLY A 291 17.33 -13.16 4.05
C GLY A 291 18.51 -13.82 4.77
N PHE A 292 18.25 -14.85 5.58
CA PHE A 292 19.31 -15.59 6.29
C PHE A 292 20.26 -16.33 5.35
N SER A 293 19.72 -16.92 4.26
CA SER A 293 20.54 -17.65 3.28
C SER A 293 21.55 -16.74 2.55
N ARG A 294 21.13 -15.52 2.19
CA ARG A 294 22.02 -14.53 1.56
C ARG A 294 23.10 -14.02 2.51
N GLY A 295 22.77 -13.79 3.78
CA GLY A 295 23.75 -13.36 4.79
C GLY A 295 24.88 -14.38 5.01
N ARG A 296 24.56 -15.68 5.01
CA ARG A 296 25.57 -16.76 5.14
C ARG A 296 26.46 -16.92 3.91
N ALA A 297 25.92 -16.71 2.70
CA ALA A 297 26.68 -16.81 1.46
C ALA A 297 27.77 -15.73 1.36
N VAL A 298 27.46 -14.49 1.76
CA VAL A 298 28.42 -13.36 1.74
C VAL A 298 29.49 -13.49 2.84
N GLY A 299 29.15 -14.10 3.98
CA GLY A 299 30.11 -14.36 5.07
C GLY A 299 31.16 -15.41 4.69
N ARG A 300 30.82 -16.40 3.86
CA ARG A 300 31.74 -17.45 3.39
C ARG A 300 32.72 -17.01 2.30
N THR A 301 32.43 -15.92 1.58
CA THR A 301 33.34 -15.35 0.58
C THR A 301 34.36 -14.38 1.16
N ARG A 302 34.27 -14.07 2.47
CA ARG A 302 35.17 -13.15 3.20
C ARG A 302 36.09 -13.86 4.21
N SER A 303 36.02 -15.19 4.29
CA SER A 303 36.92 -16.05 5.08
C SER A 303 37.88 -16.79 4.16
#